data_AF-A0A916EHY3-F1
#
_entry.id   AF-A0A916EHY3-F1
#
_cell.length_a   1.000
_cell.length_b   1.000
_cell.length_c   1.000
_cell.angle_alpha   90.00
_cell.angle_beta   90.00
_cell.angle_gamma   90.00
#
_symmetry.space_group_name_H-M   'P 1'
#
loop_
_entity.id
_entity.type
_entity.pdbx_description
1 polymer ?
#
loop_
_entity_poly.entity_id
_entity_poly.type
_entity_poly.pdbx_seq_one_letter_code
_entity_poly.pdbx_strand_id
1 'polypeptide(L)'
;MLSYNPLEEPDTIAEIVQKLPLEVLDKFCWINSTWYKEIQHELRRRWKIQVLEYQKLDNEQELEMEEVERKYPNDEFMQGYLHCEIWGTYIKRELEEAKKQVEIESYLLRNGMLYEQEKEMVKYNIQQIAKNEIPWDV
;
A
#
# COMPACT_ATOMS: atom_id res chain seq x y z
N MET A 1 -17.41 -22.35 -35.70
CA MET A 1 -16.00 -22.13 -35.29
C MET A 1 -16.02 -21.20 -34.10
N LEU A 2 -15.56 -21.65 -32.93
CA LEU A 2 -15.22 -20.73 -31.85
C LEU A 2 -13.89 -20.08 -32.24
N SER A 3 -13.89 -18.77 -32.48
CA SER A 3 -12.65 -18.02 -32.67
C SER A 3 -11.93 -17.94 -31.32
N TYR A 4 -10.70 -18.43 -31.28
CA TYR A 4 -9.84 -18.31 -30.11
C TYR A 4 -9.61 -16.83 -29.79
N ASN A 5 -9.94 -16.41 -28.57
CA ASN A 5 -9.71 -15.05 -28.07
C ASN A 5 -8.74 -15.11 -26.88
N PRO A 6 -7.46 -14.74 -27.06
CA PRO A 6 -6.48 -14.77 -25.98
C PRO A 6 -6.81 -13.78 -24.85
N LEU A 7 -7.69 -12.79 -25.07
CA LEU A 7 -8.16 -11.85 -24.04
C LEU A 7 -9.25 -12.44 -23.12
N GLU A 8 -9.54 -13.73 -23.25
CA GLU A 8 -10.39 -14.51 -22.34
C GLU A 8 -9.58 -15.52 -21.51
N GLU A 9 -8.28 -15.68 -21.81
CA GLU A 9 -7.41 -16.59 -21.08
C GLU A 9 -6.87 -15.93 -19.79
N PRO A 10 -7.05 -16.57 -18.63
CA PRO A 10 -6.59 -16.03 -17.35
C PRO A 10 -5.09 -15.69 -17.33
N ASP A 11 -4.23 -16.57 -17.84
CA ASP A 11 -2.77 -16.37 -17.81
C ASP A 11 -2.35 -15.16 -18.65
N THR A 12 -2.91 -15.03 -19.86
CA THR A 12 -2.67 -13.88 -20.74
C THR A 12 -3.16 -12.57 -20.09
N ILE A 13 -4.35 -12.59 -19.47
CA ILE A 13 -4.89 -11.42 -18.77
C ILE A 13 -4.01 -11.06 -17.56
N ALA A 14 -3.57 -12.03 -16.77
CA ALA A 14 -2.71 -11.81 -15.60
C ALA A 14 -1.39 -11.12 -16.00
N GLU A 15 -0.75 -11.57 -17.07
CA GLU A 15 0.47 -10.93 -17.60
C GLU A 15 0.24 -9.48 -18.05
N ILE A 16 -0.91 -9.20 -18.65
CA ILE A 16 -1.29 -7.84 -19.06
C ILE A 16 -1.51 -6.97 -17.82
N VAL A 17 -2.37 -7.43 -16.90
CA VAL A 17 -2.78 -6.72 -15.68
C VAL A 17 -1.57 -6.34 -14.82
N GLN A 18 -0.59 -7.23 -14.68
CA GLN A 18 0.66 -6.95 -13.95
C GLN A 18 1.44 -5.74 -14.49
N LYS A 19 1.36 -5.47 -15.80
CA LYS A 19 2.10 -4.39 -16.47
C LYS A 19 1.34 -3.06 -16.50
N LEU A 20 0.07 -3.06 -16.11
CA LEU A 20 -0.77 -1.87 -16.17
C LEU A 20 -0.67 -1.03 -14.88
N PRO A 21 -0.72 0.31 -14.97
CA PRO A 21 -0.74 1.18 -13.80
C PRO A 21 -2.13 1.14 -13.11
N LEU A 22 -2.20 1.54 -11.85
CA LEU A 22 -3.40 1.41 -11.00
C LEU A 22 -4.62 2.10 -11.63
N GLU A 23 -4.44 3.30 -12.19
CA GLU A 23 -5.51 4.11 -12.79
C GLU A 23 -6.13 3.45 -14.03
N VAL A 24 -5.39 2.54 -14.67
CA VAL A 24 -5.82 1.81 -15.86
C VAL A 24 -6.55 0.53 -15.48
N LEU A 25 -6.13 -0.14 -14.39
CA LEU A 25 -6.78 -1.36 -13.90
C LEU A 25 -8.27 -1.14 -13.60
N ASP A 26 -8.61 0.02 -13.04
CA ASP A 26 -10.00 0.41 -12.75
C ASP A 26 -10.93 0.37 -13.96
N LYS A 27 -10.41 0.69 -15.15
CA LYS A 27 -11.21 0.79 -16.37
C LYS A 27 -11.53 -0.59 -16.95
N PHE A 28 -10.69 -1.58 -16.66
CA PHE A 28 -10.74 -2.90 -17.28
C PHE A 28 -11.41 -3.98 -16.43
N CYS A 29 -11.65 -3.72 -15.14
CA CYS A 29 -12.25 -4.71 -14.24
C CYS A 29 -13.71 -5.07 -14.62
N TRP A 30 -14.35 -4.29 -15.49
CA TRP A 30 -15.73 -4.51 -15.94
C TRP A 30 -15.85 -5.22 -17.30
N ILE A 31 -14.74 -5.66 -17.94
CA ILE A 31 -14.78 -6.33 -19.25
C ILE A 31 -15.55 -7.66 -19.16
N ASN A 32 -15.10 -8.56 -18.28
CA ASN A 32 -15.75 -9.83 -17.98
C ASN A 32 -15.29 -10.33 -16.60
N SER A 33 -15.84 -11.45 -16.16
CA SER A 33 -15.53 -12.01 -14.83
C SER A 33 -14.08 -12.49 -14.68
N THR A 34 -13.40 -12.87 -15.77
CA THR A 34 -11.97 -13.23 -15.75
C THR A 34 -11.12 -11.99 -15.49
N TRP A 35 -11.33 -10.90 -16.25
CA TRP A 35 -10.65 -9.62 -16.01
C TRP A 35 -10.88 -9.09 -14.60
N TYR A 36 -12.12 -9.16 -14.11
CA TYR A 36 -12.45 -8.76 -12.74
C TYR A 36 -11.59 -9.51 -11.71
N LYS A 37 -11.51 -10.85 -11.82
CA LYS A 37 -10.75 -11.68 -10.88
C LYS A 37 -9.25 -11.41 -10.95
N GLU A 38 -8.68 -11.35 -12.15
CA GLU A 38 -7.24 -11.10 -12.31
C GLU A 38 -6.85 -9.71 -11.80
N ILE A 39 -7.68 -8.68 -12.04
CA ILE A 39 -7.47 -7.35 -11.49
C ILE A 39 -7.60 -7.34 -9.97
N GLN A 40 -8.60 -8.03 -9.41
CA GLN A 40 -8.72 -8.17 -7.95
C GLN A 40 -7.48 -8.84 -7.34
N HIS A 41 -6.96 -9.89 -7.98
CA HIS A 41 -5.75 -10.57 -7.54
C HIS A 41 -4.53 -9.65 -7.58
N GLU A 42 -4.34 -8.89 -8.66
CA GLU A 42 -3.22 -7.96 -8.79
C GLU A 42 -3.31 -6.80 -7.80
N LEU A 43 -4.49 -6.20 -7.60
CA LEU A 43 -4.67 -5.15 -6.59
C LEU A 43 -4.35 -5.68 -5.18
N ARG A 44 -4.79 -6.89 -4.83
CA ARG A 44 -4.43 -7.54 -3.55
C ARG A 44 -2.93 -7.83 -3.46
N ARG A 45 -2.27 -8.22 -4.56
CA ARG A 45 -0.82 -8.43 -4.60
C ARG A 45 -0.07 -7.13 -4.35
N ARG A 46 -0.44 -6.04 -5.03
CA ARG A 46 0.16 -4.71 -4.83
C ARG A 46 -0.07 -4.19 -3.42
N TRP A 47 -1.26 -4.38 -2.87
CA TRP A 47 -1.56 -4.03 -1.48
C TRP A 47 -0.63 -4.76 -0.51
N LYS A 48 -0.43 -6.07 -0.68
CA LYS A 48 0.51 -6.84 0.16
C LYS A 48 1.95 -6.35 0.04
N ILE A 49 2.40 -6.01 -1.17
CA ILE A 49 3.74 -5.42 -1.38
C ILE A 49 3.85 -4.11 -0.60
N GLN A 50 2.82 -3.26 -0.68
CA GLN A 50 2.82 -1.97 -0.01
C GLN A 50 2.85 -2.09 1.53
N VAL A 51 2.11 -3.06 2.09
CA VAL A 51 2.18 -3.38 3.53
C VAL A 51 3.59 -3.81 3.93
N LEU A 52 4.27 -4.61 3.10
CA LEU A 52 5.65 -5.03 3.37
C LEU A 52 6.64 -3.87 3.27
N GLU A 53 6.45 -2.93 2.34
CA GLU A 53 7.28 -1.72 2.26
C GLU A 53 7.13 -0.84 3.51
N TYR A 54 5.90 -0.70 4.02
CA TYR A 54 5.66 -0.01 5.29
C TYR A 54 6.39 -0.69 6.46
N GLN A 55 6.33 -2.02 6.57
CA GLN A 55 7.05 -2.76 7.61
C GLN A 55 8.57 -2.65 7.50
N LYS A 56 9.11 -2.59 6.27
CA LYS A 56 10.55 -2.34 6.09
C LYS A 56 10.95 -0.96 6.59
N LEU A 57 10.10 0.04 6.37
CA LEU A 57 10.33 1.41 6.81
C LEU A 57 10.41 1.48 8.35
N ASP A 58 9.48 0.84 9.05
CA ASP A 58 9.47 0.74 10.52
C ASP A 58 10.77 0.09 11.05
N ASN A 59 11.18 -1.04 10.47
CA ASN A 59 12.45 -1.69 10.83
C ASN A 59 13.67 -0.80 10.53
N GLU A 60 13.66 -0.04 9.42
CA GLU A 60 14.75 0.87 9.06
C GLU A 60 14.89 1.98 10.11
N GLN A 61 13.77 2.50 10.61
CA GLN A 61 13.73 3.51 11.67
C GLN A 61 14.33 2.97 12.97
N GLU A 62 13.91 1.79 13.39
CA GLU A 62 14.38 1.13 14.62
C GLU A 62 15.90 0.96 14.58
N LEU A 63 16.43 0.45 13.46
CA LEU A 63 17.87 0.25 13.27
C LEU A 63 18.66 1.57 13.32
N GLU A 64 18.12 2.66 12.76
CA GLU A 64 18.77 3.97 12.80
C GLU A 64 18.78 4.55 14.22
N MET A 65 17.68 4.38 14.98
CA MET A 65 17.62 4.76 16.39
C MET A 65 18.62 3.97 17.24
N GLU A 66 18.74 2.66 17.03
CA GLU A 66 19.74 1.82 17.69
C GLU A 66 21.18 2.24 17.33
N GLU A 67 21.43 2.65 16.09
CA GLU A 67 22.76 3.13 15.66
C GLU A 67 23.13 4.42 16.41
N VAL A 68 22.18 5.34 16.57
CA VAL A 68 22.37 6.56 17.38
C VAL A 68 22.74 6.21 18.82
N GLU A 69 21.98 5.31 19.45
CA GLU A 69 22.25 4.88 20.84
C GLU A 69 23.63 4.25 20.98
N ARG A 70 24.02 3.40 20.03
CA ARG A 70 25.35 2.75 20.00
C ARG A 70 26.48 3.77 19.83
N LYS A 71 26.27 4.80 19.03
CA LYS A 71 27.26 5.85 18.76
C LYS A 71 27.40 6.83 19.92
N TYR A 72 26.33 7.07 20.66
CA TYR A 72 26.25 8.04 21.75
C TYR A 72 25.79 7.41 23.08
N PRO A 73 26.46 6.37 23.60
CA PRO A 73 25.90 5.51 24.66
C PRO A 73 25.66 6.20 26.02
N ASN A 74 26.28 7.36 26.28
CA ASN A 74 26.12 8.12 27.53
C ASN A 74 25.79 9.61 27.29
N ASP A 75 25.38 9.97 26.08
CA ASP A 75 25.05 11.35 25.70
C ASP A 75 23.57 11.44 25.35
N GLU A 76 22.73 11.47 26.39
CA GLU A 76 21.27 11.55 26.26
C GLU A 76 20.81 12.77 25.45
N PHE A 77 21.57 13.87 25.51
CA PHE A 77 21.27 15.07 24.74
C PHE A 77 21.43 14.80 23.25
N MET A 78 22.55 14.21 22.84
CA MET A 78 22.78 13.85 21.43
C MET A 78 21.85 12.75 20.94
N GLN A 79 21.53 11.75 21.78
CA GLN A 79 20.53 10.73 21.43
C GLN A 79 19.16 11.36 21.18
N GLY A 80 18.65 12.15 22.13
CA GLY A 80 17.34 12.78 22.00
C GLY A 80 17.24 13.73 20.81
N TYR A 81 18.29 14.52 20.55
CA TYR A 81 18.34 15.41 19.39
C TYR A 81 18.21 14.63 18.06
N LEU A 82 19.02 13.58 17.88
CA LEU A 82 19.03 12.78 16.65
C LEU A 82 17.79 11.90 16.51
N HIS A 83 17.27 11.34 17.59
CA HIS A 83 15.99 10.60 17.58
C HIS A 83 14.83 11.49 17.10
N CYS A 84 14.77 12.76 17.53
CA CYS A 84 13.78 13.70 17.01
C CYS A 84 13.92 13.96 15.50
N GLU A 85 15.14 14.08 14.99
CA GLU A 85 15.39 14.25 13.54
C GLU A 85 14.98 13.01 12.73
N ILE A 86 15.31 11.81 13.22
CA ILE A 86 14.90 10.54 12.62
C ILE A 86 13.38 10.47 12.61
N TRP A 87 12.73 10.65 13.76
CA TRP A 87 11.27 10.58 13.87
C TRP A 87 10.56 11.54 12.91
N GLY A 88 11.03 12.79 12.81
CA GLY A 88 10.47 13.78 11.89
C GLY A 88 10.67 13.44 10.40
N THR A 89 11.66 12.62 10.06
CA THR A 89 11.91 12.13 8.70
C THR A 89 11.01 10.94 8.38
N TYR A 90 10.89 9.99 9.31
CA TYR A 90 10.11 8.77 9.11
C TYR A 90 8.62 9.03 9.09
N ILE A 91 8.07 9.90 9.95
CA ILE A 91 6.64 10.22 9.92
C ILE A 91 6.15 10.73 8.55
N LYS A 92 7.02 11.46 7.82
CA LYS A 92 6.72 11.91 6.46
C LYS A 92 6.76 10.75 5.46
N ARG A 93 7.75 9.87 5.57
CA ARG A 93 7.87 8.67 4.72
C ARG A 93 6.69 7.72 4.96
N GLU A 94 6.33 7.48 6.22
CA GLU A 94 5.20 6.64 6.62
C GLU A 94 3.88 7.17 6.06
N LEU A 95 3.65 8.48 6.15
CA LEU A 95 2.47 9.10 5.55
C LEU A 95 2.40 8.90 4.03
N GLU A 96 3.53 9.01 3.32
CA GLU A 96 3.58 8.77 1.88
C GLU A 96 3.34 7.29 1.52
N GLU A 97 3.90 6.35 2.29
CA GLU A 97 3.61 4.92 2.10
C GLU A 97 2.15 4.57 2.44
N ALA A 98 1.58 5.20 3.47
CA ALA A 98 0.17 5.04 3.83
C ALA A 98 -0.76 5.57 2.73
N LYS A 99 -0.44 6.72 2.11
CA LYS A 99 -1.17 7.24 0.94
C LYS A 99 -1.21 6.24 -0.21
N LYS A 100 -0.07 5.63 -0.55
CA LYS A 100 0.00 4.61 -1.61
C LYS A 100 -0.86 3.38 -1.29
N GLN A 101 -0.83 2.92 -0.04
CA GLN A 101 -1.67 1.79 0.38
C GLN A 101 -3.16 2.12 0.26
N VAL A 102 -3.56 3.28 0.79
CA VAL A 102 -4.95 3.73 0.77
C VAL A 102 -5.44 4.03 -0.64
N GLU A 103 -4.56 4.46 -1.54
CA GLU A 103 -4.88 4.56 -2.96
C GLU A 103 -5.33 3.20 -3.52
N ILE A 104 -4.56 2.13 -3.30
CA ILE A 104 -4.94 0.77 -3.74
C ILE A 104 -6.26 0.32 -3.10
N GLU A 105 -6.42 0.58 -1.80
CA GLU A 105 -7.66 0.27 -1.08
C GLU A 105 -8.87 1.00 -1.67
N SER A 106 -8.69 2.25 -2.11
CA SER A 106 -9.76 3.02 -2.76
C SER A 106 -10.23 2.38 -4.08
N TYR A 107 -9.31 1.81 -4.86
CA TYR A 107 -9.65 1.05 -6.07
C TYR A 107 -10.41 -0.23 -5.74
N LEU A 108 -9.99 -0.95 -4.69
CA LEU A 108 -10.69 -2.14 -4.22
C LEU A 108 -12.12 -1.80 -3.74
N LEU A 109 -12.28 -0.70 -3.01
CA LEU A 109 -13.58 -0.22 -2.53
C LEU A 109 -14.50 0.19 -3.68
N ARG A 110 -14.02 1.06 -4.58
CA ARG A 110 -14.80 1.57 -5.72
C ARG A 110 -15.31 0.44 -6.62
N ASN A 111 -14.50 -0.59 -6.82
CA ASN A 111 -14.84 -1.71 -7.69
C ASN A 111 -15.62 -2.84 -7.00
N GLY A 112 -16.00 -2.67 -5.72
CA GLY A 112 -16.78 -3.68 -5.00
C GLY A 112 -15.99 -4.96 -4.69
N MET A 113 -14.66 -4.87 -4.62
CA MET A 113 -13.75 -6.01 -4.43
C MET A 113 -13.45 -6.33 -2.95
N LEU A 114 -14.15 -5.65 -2.04
CA LEU A 114 -14.01 -5.77 -0.59
C LEU A 114 -15.25 -6.42 0.05
N TYR A 115 -15.02 -7.20 1.11
CA TYR A 115 -16.08 -7.66 2.00
C TYR A 115 -16.64 -6.51 2.85
N GLU A 116 -17.86 -6.64 3.39
CA GLU A 116 -18.52 -5.57 4.14
C GLU A 116 -17.68 -4.99 5.29
N GLN A 117 -16.98 -5.86 6.04
CA GLN A 117 -16.09 -5.43 7.12
C GLN A 117 -14.88 -4.63 6.58
N GLU A 118 -14.31 -5.06 5.45
CA GLU A 118 -13.17 -4.38 4.82
C GLU A 118 -13.59 -3.00 4.29
N LYS A 119 -14.83 -2.85 3.81
CA LYS A 119 -15.33 -1.57 3.26
C LYS A 119 -15.32 -0.46 4.30
N GLU A 120 -15.81 -0.72 5.51
CA GLU A 120 -15.86 0.31 6.56
C GLU A 120 -14.46 0.71 7.02
N MET A 121 -13.54 -0.25 7.14
CA MET A 121 -12.13 0.01 7.44
C MET A 121 -11.49 0.88 6.36
N VAL A 122 -11.66 0.54 5.08
CA VAL A 122 -11.09 1.33 3.98
C VAL A 122 -11.69 2.74 3.90
N LYS A 123 -13.00 2.90 4.16
CA LYS A 123 -13.61 4.23 4.25
C LYS A 123 -12.96 5.07 5.36
N TYR A 124 -12.70 4.46 6.51
CA TYR A 124 -11.98 5.13 7.60
C TYR A 124 -10.57 5.52 7.15
N ASN A 125 -9.80 4.61 6.55
CA ASN A 125 -8.44 4.90 6.08
C ASN A 125 -8.38 6.06 5.08
N ILE A 126 -9.32 6.11 4.14
CA ILE A 126 -9.45 7.22 3.18
C ILE A 126 -9.69 8.55 3.92
N GLN A 127 -10.52 8.56 4.97
CA GLN A 127 -10.77 9.75 5.76
C GLN A 127 -9.55 10.21 6.56
N GLN A 128 -8.76 9.29 7.12
CA GLN A 128 -7.52 9.61 7.84
C GLN A 128 -6.49 10.24 6.89
N ILE A 129 -6.26 9.64 5.72
CA ILE A 129 -5.33 10.19 4.72
C ILE A 129 -5.78 11.57 4.22
N ALA A 130 -7.07 11.82 4.09
CA ALA A 130 -7.59 13.14 3.73
C ALA A 130 -7.24 14.24 4.77
N LYS A 131 -6.95 13.84 6.02
CA LYS A 131 -6.47 14.71 7.09
C LYS A 131 -4.94 14.72 7.24
N ASN A 132 -4.21 13.98 6.39
CA ASN A 132 -2.79 13.68 6.53
C ASN A 132 -2.45 12.90 7.81
N GLU A 133 -3.35 12.02 8.24
CA GLU A 133 -3.18 11.14 9.41
C GLU A 133 -2.93 9.71 8.92
N ILE A 134 -2.00 9.00 9.58
CA ILE A 134 -1.71 7.59 9.29
C ILE A 134 -2.82 6.73 9.89
N PRO A 135 -3.54 5.90 9.11
CA PRO A 135 -4.75 5.23 9.60
C PRO A 135 -4.55 4.21 10.73
N TRP A 136 -3.33 3.69 10.88
CA TRP A 136 -3.00 2.59 11.79
C TRP A 136 -2.27 3.05 13.06
N ASP A 137 -1.96 4.34 13.20
CA ASP A 137 -1.24 4.91 14.35
C ASP A 137 -2.18 5.38 15.47
N VAL A 138 -3.28 4.64 15.72
CA VAL A 138 -4.33 4.99 16.70
C VAL A 138 -4.03 4.48 18.11
#